data_AF-E0VFA6-F1
#
_entry.id   AF-E0VFA6-F1
#
_cell.length_a   1.000
_cell.length_b   1.000
_cell.length_c   1.000
_cell.angle_alpha   90.00
_cell.angle_beta   90.00
_cell.angle_gamma   90.00
#
_symmetry.space_group_name_H-M   'P 1'
#
loop_
_entity.id
_entity.type
_entity.pdbx_description
1 polymer ?
#
loop_
_entity_poly.entity_id
_entity_poly.type
_entity_poly.pdbx_seq_one_letter_code
_entity_poly.pdbx_strand_id
1 'polypeptide(L)'
;MIKVVLSLCLVACALGASIPNVQEEEGYIVGGKNTSISEVPYLVAMLNNGNFFCGGSVVAPNLVVTAAHCVYEQNHKSLAFRAGSSKANVGGVVVKAKKVHENGRLATTLQSVYVPVVDRETCDLSLKPVVGLTPRMFCAGLEGKDSCQGDSGGPLVDDGKLAGVVSFGMGCARRGKPGVYTNLANPEVAAFVNKYLKA
;
A
#
# COMPACT_ATOMS: atom_id res chain seq x y z
N MET A 1 23.12 2.78 34.89
CA MET A 1 23.48 4.12 35.43
C MET A 1 23.83 5.03 34.27
N ILE A 2 23.64 6.35 34.40
CA ILE A 2 23.67 7.31 33.29
C ILE A 2 25.10 7.81 33.01
N LYS A 3 25.43 8.02 31.72
CA LYS A 3 26.36 9.07 31.29
C LYS A 3 25.77 9.80 30.07
N VAL A 4 25.38 11.05 30.25
CA VAL A 4 25.06 11.99 29.17
C VAL A 4 26.36 12.71 28.79
N VAL A 5 26.57 12.96 27.50
CA VAL A 5 27.63 13.85 27.01
C VAL A 5 27.00 15.17 26.60
N LEU A 6 27.23 16.23 27.37
CA LEU A 6 27.03 17.59 26.87
C LEU A 6 28.19 17.90 25.91
N SER A 7 27.88 18.18 24.64
CA SER A 7 28.78 18.92 23.77
C SER A 7 28.40 20.40 23.85
N LEU A 8 29.35 21.26 24.22
CA LEU A 8 29.08 22.67 24.50
C LEU A 8 28.99 23.47 23.20
N CYS A 9 27.86 24.15 22.98
CA CYS A 9 27.67 25.00 21.79
C CYS A 9 28.45 26.32 21.93
N LEU A 10 29.13 26.75 20.86
CA LEU A 10 29.84 28.03 20.81
C LEU A 10 29.51 28.81 19.53
N VAL A 11 28.41 29.57 19.65
CA VAL A 11 28.10 30.85 18.96
C VAL A 11 28.20 30.89 17.42
N ALA A 12 27.05 30.62 16.81
CA ALA A 12 26.44 31.36 15.70
C ALA A 12 27.30 32.21 14.75
N CYS A 13 27.21 31.91 13.45
CA CYS A 13 27.35 32.92 12.39
C CYS A 13 25.94 33.33 11.91
N ALA A 14 25.57 34.60 12.12
CA ALA A 14 24.22 35.10 11.83
C ALA A 14 24.08 35.55 10.37
N LEU A 15 23.82 34.60 9.46
CA LEU A 15 23.25 34.88 8.15
C LEU A 15 21.82 34.33 8.10
N GLY A 16 20.86 35.24 7.91
CA GLY A 16 19.42 34.97 7.97
C GLY A 16 18.86 34.21 6.78
N ALA A 17 19.47 33.08 6.41
CA ALA A 17 18.77 32.07 5.64
C ALA A 17 17.68 31.46 6.52
N SER A 18 16.46 31.96 6.40
CA SER A 18 15.28 31.24 6.85
C SER A 18 15.26 29.91 6.11
N ILE A 19 15.65 28.82 6.81
CA ILE A 19 15.48 27.46 6.31
C ILE A 19 13.99 27.37 5.95
N PRO A 20 13.61 27.15 4.67
CA PRO A 20 12.22 26.94 4.35
C PRO A 20 11.78 25.74 5.18
N ASN A 21 10.69 25.87 5.93
CA ASN A 21 10.15 24.77 6.71
C ASN A 21 9.58 23.72 5.74
N VAL A 22 10.48 22.93 5.16
CA VAL A 22 10.17 21.73 4.39
C VAL A 22 9.50 20.81 5.37
N GLN A 23 8.17 20.84 5.34
CA GLN A 23 7.38 19.75 5.86
C GLN A 23 7.75 18.55 4.99
N GLU A 24 8.65 17.72 5.49
CA GLU A 24 8.58 16.29 5.19
C GLU A 24 7.21 15.82 5.70
N GLU A 25 6.20 15.91 4.84
CA GLU A 25 5.15 14.91 4.91
C GLU A 25 5.87 13.57 4.71
N GLU A 26 5.92 12.74 5.76
CA GLU A 26 6.41 11.38 5.69
C GLU A 26 5.50 10.58 4.73
N GLY A 27 5.80 10.70 3.43
CA GLY A 27 5.04 10.09 2.36
C GLY A 27 5.19 8.58 2.43
N TYR A 28 4.19 7.92 3.01
CA TYR A 28 4.10 6.46 3.08
C TYR A 28 4.26 5.85 1.69
N ILE A 29 3.64 6.46 0.68
CA ILE A 29 3.99 6.20 -0.72
C ILE A 29 5.18 7.08 -1.10
N VAL A 30 6.36 6.47 -1.16
CA VAL A 30 7.62 7.16 -1.48
C VAL A 30 7.54 7.76 -2.90
N GLY A 31 7.89 9.03 -3.04
CA GLY A 31 7.86 9.74 -4.33
C GLY A 31 6.47 9.86 -4.98
N GLY A 32 5.41 9.63 -4.21
CA GLY A 32 4.02 9.82 -4.60
C GLY A 32 3.51 11.26 -4.42
N LYS A 33 2.21 11.43 -4.60
CA LYS A 33 1.45 12.66 -4.28
C LYS A 33 0.19 12.32 -3.48
N ASN A 34 -0.29 13.27 -2.68
CA ASN A 34 -1.64 13.19 -2.11
C ASN A 34 -2.69 13.18 -3.25
N THR A 35 -3.77 12.42 -3.07
CA THR A 35 -4.80 12.18 -4.11
C THR A 35 -6.19 12.13 -3.51
N SER A 36 -7.21 12.39 -4.31
CA SER A 36 -8.62 12.40 -3.89
C SER A 36 -9.29 11.05 -4.17
N ILE A 37 -10.24 10.64 -3.31
CA ILE A 37 -11.12 9.50 -3.60
C ILE A 37 -11.96 9.67 -4.88
N SER A 38 -12.11 10.91 -5.37
CA SER A 38 -12.71 11.18 -6.69
C SER A 38 -11.81 10.80 -7.87
N GLU A 39 -10.48 10.71 -7.68
CA GLU A 39 -9.52 10.21 -8.67
C GLU A 39 -9.44 8.67 -8.63
N VAL A 40 -9.63 8.06 -7.46
CA VAL A 40 -9.49 6.60 -7.22
C VAL A 40 -10.73 5.97 -6.54
N PRO A 41 -11.95 6.10 -7.11
CA PRO A 41 -13.21 5.78 -6.42
C PRO A 41 -13.43 4.30 -6.09
N TYR A 42 -12.63 3.40 -6.68
CA TYR A 42 -12.59 1.97 -6.36
C TYR A 42 -11.82 1.65 -5.08
N LEU A 43 -11.02 2.57 -4.53
CA LEU A 43 -10.22 2.32 -3.35
C LEU A 43 -11.08 2.32 -2.07
N VAL A 44 -10.80 1.38 -1.16
CA VAL A 44 -11.37 1.35 0.19
C VAL A 44 -10.30 1.24 1.26
N ALA A 45 -10.56 1.91 2.37
CA ALA A 45 -9.76 1.80 3.59
C ALA A 45 -10.34 0.69 4.48
N MET A 46 -9.58 -0.39 4.70
CA MET A 46 -9.98 -1.47 5.61
C MET A 46 -9.68 -1.07 7.04
N LEU A 47 -10.68 -1.21 7.92
CA LEU A 47 -10.64 -0.81 9.33
C LEU A 47 -10.72 -2.05 10.24
N ASN A 48 -9.99 -2.05 11.34
CA ASN A 48 -10.03 -3.03 12.42
C ASN A 48 -10.27 -2.31 13.75
N ASN A 49 -11.34 -2.66 14.44
CA ASN A 49 -11.83 -1.93 15.61
C ASN A 49 -11.98 -0.41 15.35
N GLY A 50 -12.38 -0.04 14.13
CA GLY A 50 -12.53 1.35 13.68
C GLY A 50 -11.26 2.02 13.13
N ASN A 51 -10.07 1.46 13.39
CA ASN A 51 -8.80 2.01 12.93
C ASN A 51 -8.39 1.40 11.59
N PHE A 52 -8.03 2.22 10.60
CA PHE A 52 -7.44 1.81 9.33
C PHE A 52 -6.25 0.84 9.58
N PHE A 53 -6.28 -0.35 8.96
CA PHE A 53 -5.26 -1.40 9.09
C PHE A 53 -4.93 -2.21 7.80
N CYS A 54 -5.70 -2.10 6.71
CA CYS A 54 -5.21 -2.43 5.36
C CYS A 54 -5.85 -1.62 4.21
N GLY A 55 -5.34 -1.75 2.98
CA GLY A 55 -5.97 -1.26 1.75
C GLY A 55 -6.86 -2.31 1.06
N GLY A 56 -7.72 -1.86 0.15
CA GLY A 56 -8.58 -2.75 -0.64
C GLY A 56 -9.16 -2.07 -1.89
N SER A 57 -9.65 -2.89 -2.82
CA SER A 57 -10.17 -2.48 -4.13
C SER A 57 -11.58 -3.03 -4.36
N VAL A 58 -12.58 -2.17 -4.53
CA VAL A 58 -13.95 -2.55 -4.91
C VAL A 58 -13.96 -3.02 -6.35
N VAL A 59 -14.35 -4.28 -6.57
CA VAL A 59 -14.46 -4.91 -7.91
C VAL A 59 -15.89 -5.24 -8.30
N ALA A 60 -16.80 -5.29 -7.33
CA ALA A 60 -18.25 -5.35 -7.53
C ALA A 60 -18.97 -4.74 -6.30
N PRO A 61 -20.28 -4.41 -6.35
CA PRO A 61 -20.97 -3.67 -5.29
C PRO A 61 -20.90 -4.27 -3.87
N ASN A 62 -20.63 -5.57 -3.75
CA ASN A 62 -20.44 -6.28 -2.47
C ASN A 62 -19.10 -7.04 -2.37
N LEU A 63 -18.15 -6.81 -3.29
CA LEU A 63 -16.87 -7.52 -3.34
C LEU A 63 -15.68 -6.55 -3.35
N VAL A 64 -14.83 -6.70 -2.34
CA VAL A 64 -13.52 -6.05 -2.23
C VAL A 64 -12.44 -7.10 -2.42
N VAL A 65 -11.52 -6.85 -3.34
CA VAL A 65 -10.24 -7.55 -3.45
C VAL A 65 -9.22 -6.84 -2.57
N THR A 66 -8.47 -7.59 -1.79
CA THR A 66 -7.38 -7.14 -0.94
C THR A 66 -6.31 -8.24 -0.91
N ALA A 67 -5.20 -8.02 -0.23
CA ALA A 67 -4.15 -9.02 -0.12
C ALA A 67 -4.53 -10.09 0.92
N ALA A 68 -3.99 -11.30 0.73
CA ALA A 68 -3.88 -12.32 1.77
C ALA A 68 -2.83 -11.95 2.85
N HIS A 69 -2.44 -10.67 2.93
CA HIS A 69 -1.81 -10.07 4.10
C HIS A 69 -2.48 -8.70 4.47
N CYS A 70 -3.82 -8.71 4.58
CA CYS A 70 -4.69 -7.66 5.12
C CYS A 70 -5.78 -8.08 6.13
N VAL A 71 -5.95 -9.37 6.45
CA VAL A 71 -7.11 -10.01 7.07
C VAL A 71 -6.90 -11.35 7.91
N TYR A 72 -5.68 -11.74 8.38
CA TYR A 72 -5.28 -13.02 9.13
C TYR A 72 -5.40 -12.84 10.63
N GLU A 73 -5.80 -13.89 11.36
CA GLU A 73 -6.00 -13.81 12.83
C GLU A 73 -6.97 -12.68 13.23
N GLN A 74 -7.59 -12.01 12.25
CA GLN A 74 -8.45 -10.86 12.42
C GLN A 74 -9.88 -11.36 12.57
N ASN A 75 -10.50 -10.96 13.66
CA ASN A 75 -11.89 -11.25 13.91
C ASN A 75 -12.74 -10.51 12.86
N HIS A 76 -13.39 -11.22 11.95
CA HIS A 76 -14.28 -10.61 10.94
C HIS A 76 -15.31 -9.63 11.53
N LYS A 77 -15.67 -9.78 12.82
CA LYS A 77 -16.59 -8.89 13.56
C LYS A 77 -15.99 -7.53 13.92
N SER A 78 -14.66 -7.40 14.04
CA SER A 78 -13.97 -6.12 14.23
C SER A 78 -13.64 -5.41 12.91
N LEU A 79 -13.83 -6.08 11.78
CA LEU A 79 -13.44 -5.59 10.46
C LEU A 79 -14.55 -4.86 9.71
N ALA A 80 -14.15 -3.78 9.03
CA ALA A 80 -15.02 -2.97 8.18
C ALA A 80 -14.24 -2.38 7.00
N PHE A 81 -14.97 -1.85 6.02
CA PHE A 81 -14.44 -1.15 4.85
C PHE A 81 -15.02 0.26 4.80
N ARG A 82 -14.18 1.28 4.60
CA ARG A 82 -14.59 2.67 4.37
C ARG A 82 -14.42 3.01 2.88
N ALA A 83 -15.52 3.34 2.22
CA ALA A 83 -15.56 3.83 0.85
C ALA A 83 -15.87 5.34 0.82
N GLY A 84 -15.52 6.04 -0.25
CA GLY A 84 -15.93 7.43 -0.47
C GLY A 84 -15.30 8.45 0.49
N SER A 85 -14.05 8.26 0.91
CA SER A 85 -13.27 9.28 1.63
C SER A 85 -11.79 9.28 1.26
N SER A 86 -11.22 10.48 1.09
CA SER A 86 -9.76 10.69 0.95
C SER A 86 -9.02 10.65 2.29
N LYS A 87 -9.73 10.41 3.42
CA LYS A 87 -9.15 10.27 4.76
C LYS A 87 -9.54 8.91 5.33
N ALA A 88 -8.57 8.06 5.58
CA ALA A 88 -8.84 6.65 5.83
C ALA A 88 -9.53 6.35 7.18
N ASN A 89 -9.44 7.29 8.15
CA ASN A 89 -10.13 7.20 9.45
C ASN A 89 -11.34 8.14 9.61
N VAL A 90 -11.67 8.99 8.62
CA VAL A 90 -12.71 10.05 8.74
C VAL A 90 -13.62 10.10 7.50
N GLY A 91 -14.91 10.34 7.69
CA GLY A 91 -15.87 10.49 6.58
C GLY A 91 -16.14 9.20 5.79
N GLY A 92 -16.80 9.33 4.64
CA GLY A 92 -17.20 8.20 3.78
C GLY A 92 -18.28 7.31 4.39
N VAL A 93 -18.54 6.18 3.74
CA VAL A 93 -19.48 5.14 4.19
C VAL A 93 -18.70 3.95 4.73
N VAL A 94 -19.05 3.47 5.93
CA VAL A 94 -18.38 2.33 6.59
C VAL A 94 -19.28 1.11 6.64
N VAL A 95 -18.83 -0.01 6.07
CA VAL A 95 -19.58 -1.28 5.96
C VAL A 95 -18.82 -2.40 6.67
N LYS A 96 -19.47 -3.15 7.57
CA LYS A 96 -18.83 -4.28 8.28
C LYS A 96 -18.59 -5.49 7.36
N ALA A 97 -17.48 -6.19 7.58
CA ALA A 97 -17.13 -7.39 6.82
C ALA A 97 -18.00 -8.60 7.19
N LYS A 98 -18.32 -9.46 6.21
CA LYS A 98 -19.11 -10.68 6.42
C LYS A 98 -18.29 -11.99 6.45
N LYS A 99 -17.17 -12.06 5.71
CA LYS A 99 -16.22 -13.19 5.68
C LYS A 99 -14.84 -12.69 5.22
N VAL A 100 -13.74 -13.24 5.78
CA VAL A 100 -12.43 -12.56 5.79
C VAL A 100 -11.22 -13.51 5.93
N HIS A 101 -10.06 -13.28 5.26
CA HIS A 101 -8.85 -14.17 5.24
C HIS A 101 -7.46 -13.50 4.89
N GLU A 102 -6.52 -13.38 5.87
CA GLU A 102 -4.99 -13.29 5.86
C GLU A 102 -4.23 -11.86 5.88
N ASN A 103 -3.30 -11.35 6.82
CA ASN A 103 -3.07 -9.98 7.56
C ASN A 103 -1.93 -8.90 7.35
N GLY A 104 -2.16 -7.58 7.69
CA GLY A 104 -1.24 -6.40 7.61
C GLY A 104 -1.48 -5.15 8.56
N ARG A 105 -0.76 -4.00 8.37
CA ARG A 105 -0.81 -2.68 9.11
C ARG A 105 -0.41 -1.45 8.23
N LEU A 106 -0.59 -0.18 8.68
CA LEU A 106 -0.70 1.02 7.80
C LEU A 106 -0.15 2.42 8.20
N ALA A 107 -0.05 3.25 7.14
CA ALA A 107 -0.33 4.70 6.97
C ALA A 107 -1.69 5.24 7.49
N THR A 108 -2.00 6.54 7.25
CA THR A 108 -3.30 7.19 7.64
C THR A 108 -3.97 8.13 6.62
N THR A 109 -3.25 8.61 5.59
CA THR A 109 -3.72 9.56 4.56
C THR A 109 -3.65 8.92 3.18
N LEU A 110 -4.54 9.32 2.26
CA LEU A 110 -4.60 8.78 0.89
C LEU A 110 -3.55 9.41 -0.04
N GLN A 111 -2.70 8.57 -0.64
CA GLN A 111 -1.65 8.95 -1.58
C GLN A 111 -1.70 8.07 -2.85
N SER A 112 -0.94 8.44 -3.89
CA SER A 112 -0.73 7.63 -5.11
C SER A 112 0.63 7.89 -5.75
N VAL A 113 1.16 6.92 -6.48
CA VAL A 113 2.40 7.04 -7.27
C VAL A 113 2.28 6.27 -8.58
N TYR A 114 2.93 6.78 -9.63
CA TYR A 114 3.15 6.04 -10.87
C TYR A 114 4.47 5.27 -10.78
N VAL A 115 4.40 3.95 -10.95
CA VAL A 115 5.55 3.03 -10.97
C VAL A 115 5.54 2.20 -12.25
N PRO A 116 6.71 1.96 -12.89
CA PRO A 116 6.79 1.07 -14.03
C PRO A 116 6.68 -0.39 -13.58
N VAL A 117 6.10 -1.25 -14.43
CA VAL A 117 6.26 -2.70 -14.31
C VAL A 117 7.72 -3.07 -14.56
N VAL A 118 8.28 -3.91 -13.70
CA VAL A 118 9.66 -4.41 -13.80
C VAL A 118 9.64 -5.78 -14.48
N ASP A 119 10.62 -6.01 -15.36
CA ASP A 119 10.83 -7.30 -16.01
C ASP A 119 10.90 -8.47 -15.00
N ARG A 120 10.42 -9.63 -15.43
CA ARG A 120 10.25 -10.83 -14.60
C ARG A 120 11.58 -11.46 -14.19
N GLU A 121 12.56 -11.54 -15.10
CA GLU A 121 13.90 -12.06 -14.77
C GLU A 121 14.62 -11.09 -13.83
N THR A 122 14.62 -9.81 -14.17
CA THR A 122 15.15 -8.71 -13.36
C THR A 122 14.58 -8.71 -11.94
N CYS A 123 13.26 -8.91 -11.78
CA CYS A 123 12.67 -8.99 -10.45
C CYS A 123 12.99 -10.30 -9.71
N ASP A 124 12.97 -11.47 -10.36
CA ASP A 124 13.31 -12.74 -9.70
C ASP A 124 14.77 -12.76 -9.23
N LEU A 125 15.69 -12.16 -10.00
CA LEU A 125 17.06 -11.86 -9.56
C LEU A 125 17.11 -10.88 -8.38
N SER A 126 16.20 -9.90 -8.32
CA SER A 126 16.11 -8.95 -7.20
C SER A 126 15.64 -9.58 -5.89
N LEU A 127 14.86 -10.66 -5.93
CA LEU A 127 14.26 -11.33 -4.76
C LEU A 127 15.10 -12.50 -4.23
N LYS A 128 15.93 -13.11 -5.09
CA LYS A 128 16.84 -14.20 -4.70
C LYS A 128 17.93 -13.75 -3.71
N PRO A 129 18.41 -14.65 -2.84
CA PRO A 129 17.95 -16.04 -2.65
C PRO A 129 16.73 -16.15 -1.70
N VAL A 130 16.11 -15.04 -1.29
CA VAL A 130 15.13 -15.00 -0.19
C VAL A 130 13.75 -15.50 -0.61
N VAL A 131 13.29 -15.11 -1.81
CA VAL A 131 11.99 -15.51 -2.37
C VAL A 131 12.16 -15.80 -3.86
N GLY A 132 11.44 -16.81 -4.38
CA GLY A 132 11.33 -17.09 -5.82
C GLY A 132 10.00 -16.57 -6.38
N LEU A 133 10.03 -15.88 -7.52
CA LEU A 133 8.87 -15.20 -8.09
C LEU A 133 7.94 -16.18 -8.83
N THR A 134 6.73 -16.43 -8.32
CA THR A 134 5.77 -17.34 -8.99
C THR A 134 5.13 -16.70 -10.24
N PRO A 135 4.50 -17.48 -11.16
CA PRO A 135 3.72 -16.93 -12.27
C PRO A 135 2.47 -16.14 -11.85
N ARG A 136 2.03 -16.28 -10.59
CA ARG A 136 0.93 -15.52 -9.97
C ARG A 136 1.39 -14.18 -9.38
N MET A 137 2.66 -13.81 -9.59
CA MET A 137 3.27 -12.57 -9.10
C MET A 137 3.93 -11.80 -10.24
N PHE A 138 3.92 -10.48 -10.14
CA PHE A 138 4.74 -9.57 -10.94
C PHE A 138 5.30 -8.47 -10.02
N CYS A 139 6.12 -7.57 -10.57
CA CYS A 139 6.76 -6.53 -9.79
C CYS A 139 6.58 -5.17 -10.47
N ALA A 140 6.49 -4.12 -9.66
CA ALA A 140 6.48 -2.74 -10.13
C ALA A 140 7.18 -1.84 -9.11
N GLY A 141 7.87 -0.82 -9.58
CA GLY A 141 8.64 0.08 -8.72
C GLY A 141 9.79 0.77 -9.44
N LEU A 142 10.27 1.85 -8.86
CA LEU A 142 11.48 2.58 -9.29
C LEU A 142 12.26 3.01 -8.03
N GLU A 143 13.54 3.32 -8.19
CA GLU A 143 14.31 3.96 -7.12
C GLU A 143 13.61 5.28 -6.71
N GLY A 144 13.26 5.40 -5.43
CA GLY A 144 12.48 6.53 -4.91
C GLY A 144 10.97 6.51 -5.21
N LYS A 145 10.40 5.45 -5.82
CA LYS A 145 8.94 5.31 -6.03
C LYS A 145 8.44 3.88 -5.84
N ASP A 146 7.60 3.68 -4.83
CA ASP A 146 7.02 2.38 -4.50
C ASP A 146 5.80 2.49 -3.58
N SER A 147 5.00 1.42 -3.58
CA SER A 147 4.13 1.03 -2.47
C SER A 147 4.95 0.75 -1.20
N CYS A 148 4.37 0.92 -0.01
CA CYS A 148 5.07 0.67 1.24
C CYS A 148 4.17 0.05 2.33
N GLN A 149 4.53 0.26 3.59
CA GLN A 149 3.84 -0.26 4.78
C GLN A 149 2.47 0.38 4.96
N GLY A 150 1.55 -0.08 4.13
CA GLY A 150 0.14 0.23 4.23
C GLY A 150 -0.63 0.05 2.93
N ASP A 151 0.05 0.16 1.81
CA ASP A 151 -0.59 0.01 0.50
C ASP A 151 -0.96 -1.45 0.22
N SER A 152 -0.49 -2.40 1.05
CA SER A 152 -0.96 -3.77 1.20
C SER A 152 -2.46 -3.92 0.88
N GLY A 153 -2.78 -4.77 -0.10
CA GLY A 153 -4.15 -5.00 -0.55
C GLY A 153 -4.76 -3.89 -1.42
N GLY A 154 -4.08 -2.77 -1.54
CA GLY A 154 -4.40 -1.67 -2.43
C GLY A 154 -4.19 -2.01 -3.92
N PRO A 155 -4.79 -1.21 -4.80
CA PRO A 155 -4.81 -1.41 -6.25
C PRO A 155 -3.50 -1.00 -6.93
N LEU A 156 -3.02 -1.83 -7.85
CA LEU A 156 -2.28 -1.35 -9.02
C LEU A 156 -3.23 -1.37 -10.22
N VAL A 157 -3.42 -0.20 -10.83
CA VAL A 157 -4.31 -0.01 -11.98
C VAL A 157 -3.51 0.38 -13.21
N ASP A 158 -3.83 -0.27 -14.33
CA ASP A 158 -3.30 0.02 -15.66
C ASP A 158 -4.46 0.06 -16.67
N ASP A 159 -4.45 1.03 -17.58
CA ASP A 159 -5.55 1.32 -18.53
C ASP A 159 -6.97 1.20 -17.91
N GLY A 160 -7.15 1.81 -16.73
CA GLY A 160 -8.42 1.79 -15.97
C GLY A 160 -8.82 0.43 -15.38
N LYS A 161 -8.02 -0.63 -15.53
CA LYS A 161 -8.27 -1.98 -15.04
C LYS A 161 -7.41 -2.28 -13.81
N LEU A 162 -7.97 -3.04 -12.86
CA LEU A 162 -7.20 -3.54 -11.72
C LEU A 162 -6.26 -4.66 -12.19
N ALA A 163 -4.99 -4.31 -12.43
CA ALA A 163 -3.96 -5.23 -12.95
C ALA A 163 -3.25 -6.00 -11.84
N GLY A 164 -3.14 -5.41 -10.65
CA GLY A 164 -2.48 -6.04 -9.51
C GLY A 164 -3.00 -5.61 -8.14
N VAL A 165 -2.57 -6.37 -7.13
CA VAL A 165 -2.80 -6.09 -5.71
C VAL A 165 -1.45 -6.02 -5.01
N VAL A 166 -1.18 -4.95 -4.26
CA VAL A 166 0.08 -4.79 -3.50
C VAL A 166 0.22 -5.95 -2.51
N SER A 167 1.35 -6.66 -2.54
CA SER A 167 1.63 -7.79 -1.65
C SER A 167 2.83 -7.56 -0.74
N PHE A 168 4.06 -7.42 -1.25
CA PHE A 168 5.22 -7.22 -0.36
C PHE A 168 6.40 -6.57 -1.07
N GLY A 169 7.42 -6.15 -0.33
CA GLY A 169 8.68 -5.63 -0.89
C GLY A 169 9.82 -5.78 0.10
N MET A 170 11.07 -5.84 -0.37
CA MET A 170 12.25 -6.01 0.49
C MET A 170 12.77 -4.66 1.04
N GLY A 171 11.84 -3.93 1.66
CA GLY A 171 11.90 -2.49 1.92
C GLY A 171 11.47 -1.67 0.70
N CYS A 172 10.85 -0.52 0.96
CA CYS A 172 10.14 0.27 -0.05
C CYS A 172 11.11 1.12 -0.88
N ALA A 173 10.85 1.25 -2.19
CA ALA A 173 11.49 2.22 -3.11
C ALA A 173 13.03 2.15 -3.19
N ARG A 174 13.62 1.04 -2.75
CA ARG A 174 15.06 0.81 -2.73
C ARG A 174 15.57 0.48 -4.13
N ARG A 175 16.74 0.99 -4.49
CA ARG A 175 17.42 0.71 -5.76
C ARG A 175 17.51 -0.80 -6.01
N GLY A 176 16.94 -1.25 -7.13
CA GLY A 176 16.95 -2.68 -7.52
C GLY A 176 16.17 -3.59 -6.57
N LYS A 177 15.18 -3.08 -5.84
CA LYS A 177 14.26 -3.84 -4.97
C LYS A 177 12.82 -3.31 -5.13
N PRO A 178 12.11 -3.67 -6.20
CA PRO A 178 10.75 -3.23 -6.45
C PRO A 178 9.73 -3.89 -5.50
N GLY A 179 8.54 -3.30 -5.42
CA GLY A 179 7.37 -3.94 -4.84
C GLY A 179 6.88 -5.13 -5.67
N VAL A 180 6.32 -6.13 -5.00
CA VAL A 180 5.79 -7.38 -5.54
C VAL A 180 4.28 -7.39 -5.37
N TYR A 181 3.60 -7.72 -6.47
CA TYR A 181 2.15 -7.61 -6.63
C TYR A 181 1.56 -8.95 -7.06
N THR A 182 0.36 -9.27 -6.58
CA THR A 182 -0.43 -10.39 -7.11
C THR A 182 -0.85 -10.08 -8.54
N ASN A 183 -0.51 -10.95 -9.49
CA ASN A 183 -0.85 -10.82 -10.90
C ASN A 183 -2.32 -11.20 -11.14
N LEU A 184 -3.21 -10.23 -11.32
CA LEU A 184 -4.63 -10.50 -11.58
C LEU A 184 -4.90 -10.93 -13.03
N ALA A 185 -3.96 -10.70 -13.96
CA ALA A 185 -4.02 -11.23 -15.33
C ALA A 185 -3.55 -12.70 -15.42
N ASN A 186 -3.03 -13.30 -14.34
CA ASN A 186 -2.74 -14.73 -14.29
C ASN A 186 -4.06 -15.55 -14.38
N PRO A 187 -4.19 -16.54 -15.28
CA PRO A 187 -5.44 -17.27 -15.48
C PRO A 187 -6.03 -17.94 -14.22
N GLU A 188 -5.20 -18.47 -13.31
CA GLU A 188 -5.69 -19.09 -12.07
C GLU A 188 -6.30 -18.05 -11.12
N VAL A 189 -5.60 -16.90 -10.97
CA VAL A 189 -6.02 -15.79 -10.11
C VAL A 189 -7.28 -15.12 -10.69
N ALA A 190 -7.29 -14.88 -12.00
CA ALA A 190 -8.44 -14.38 -12.72
C ALA A 190 -9.64 -15.31 -12.58
N ALA A 191 -9.48 -16.63 -12.75
CA ALA A 191 -10.56 -17.60 -12.59
C ALA A 191 -11.10 -17.63 -11.14
N PHE A 192 -10.22 -17.54 -10.14
CA PHE A 192 -10.60 -17.45 -8.74
C PHE A 192 -11.43 -16.20 -8.44
N VAL A 193 -10.99 -15.01 -8.85
CA VAL A 193 -11.74 -13.76 -8.64
C VAL A 193 -13.06 -13.76 -9.42
N ASN A 194 -13.05 -14.21 -10.69
CA ASN A 194 -14.24 -14.30 -11.52
C ASN A 194 -15.33 -15.26 -10.98
N LYS A 195 -14.98 -16.22 -10.10
CA LYS A 195 -15.95 -17.05 -9.40
C LYS A 195 -16.84 -16.24 -8.45
N TYR A 196 -16.30 -15.17 -7.85
CA TYR A 196 -17.02 -14.32 -6.89
C TYR A 196 -17.62 -13.06 -7.53
N LEU A 197 -17.21 -12.69 -8.75
CA LEU A 197 -17.86 -11.65 -9.56
C LEU A 197 -19.18 -12.11 -10.22
N LYS A 198 -19.48 -13.41 -10.17
CA LYS A 198 -20.65 -14.05 -10.80
C LYS A 198 -21.60 -14.71 -9.78
N ALA A 199 -21.54 -14.28 -8.52
CA ALA A 199 -22.24 -14.84 -7.37
C ALA A 199 -22.97 -13.76 -6.55
#